data_AF-A0A6V7MB42-F1
#
_entry.id   AF-A0A6V7MB42-F1
#
_cell.length_a   1.000
_cell.length_b   1.000
_cell.length_c   1.000
_cell.angle_alpha   90.00
_cell.angle_beta   90.00
_cell.angle_gamma   90.00
#
_symmetry.space_group_name_H-M   'P 1'
#
loop_
_entity.id
_entity.type
_entity.pdbx_description
1 polymer ?
#
loop_
_entity_poly.entity_id
_entity_poly.type
_entity_poly.pdbx_seq_one_letter_code
_entity_poly.pdbx_strand_id
1 'polypeptide(L)' 'IVQSRLDIAKEFGADATLLVKGLDEKKVVQEVHRLMDGEPDKTIDASGAESSIRTGIY' A
#
# COMPACT_ATOMS: atom_id res chain seq x y z
N ILE A 1 -5.28 1.18 9.22
CA ILE A 1 -4.93 -0.25 9.01
C ILE A 1 -4.12 -0.76 10.22
N VAL A 2 -4.19 -2.05 10.55
CA VAL A 2 -3.44 -2.69 11.66
C VAL A 2 -2.71 -3.93 11.13
N GLN A 3 -1.59 -4.31 11.76
CA GLN A 3 -0.70 -5.37 11.25
C GLN A 3 -1.43 -6.71 11.07
N SER A 4 -2.30 -7.10 12.00
CA SER A 4 -3.04 -8.37 11.93
C SER A 4 -3.89 -8.53 10.67
N ARG A 5 -4.36 -7.44 10.05
CA ARG A 5 -5.08 -7.52 8.77
C ARG A 5 -4.14 -7.75 7.57
N LEU A 6 -2.91 -7.25 7.65
CA LEU A 6 -1.88 -7.48 6.64
C LEU A 6 -1.32 -8.90 6.73
N ASP A 7 -1.22 -9.47 7.93
CA ASP A 7 -0.81 -10.85 8.13
C ASP A 7 -1.80 -11.82 7.45
N ILE A 8 -3.11 -11.56 7.54
CA ILE A 8 -4.13 -12.30 6.78
C ILE A 8 -3.93 -12.11 5.26
N ALA A 9 -3.60 -10.91 4.79
CA ALA A 9 -3.35 -10.68 3.36
C ALA A 9 -2.15 -11.52 2.86
N LYS A 10 -1.13 -11.74 3.69
CA LYS A 10 -0.03 -12.66 3.39
C LYS A 10 -0.50 -14.12 3.28
N GLU A 11 -1.34 -14.57 4.20
CA GLU A 11 -1.94 -15.92 4.14
C GLU A 11 -2.77 -16.13 2.86
N PHE A 12 -3.38 -15.07 2.33
CA PHE A 12 -4.16 -15.08 1.08
C PHE A 12 -3.31 -14.92 -0.18
N GLY A 13 -1.97 -14.84 -0.06
CA GLY A 13 -1.04 -14.87 -1.19
C GLY A 13 -0.49 -13.51 -1.64
N ALA A 14 -0.57 -12.46 -0.81
CA ALA A 14 0.05 -11.18 -1.16
C ALA A 14 1.60 -11.26 -1.15
N ASP A 15 2.27 -10.91 -2.25
CA ASP A 15 3.73 -10.92 -2.37
C ASP A 15 4.43 -9.91 -1.45
N ALA A 16 3.79 -8.77 -1.20
CA ALA A 16 4.26 -7.71 -0.30
C ALA A 16 3.09 -7.11 0.51
N THR A 17 3.41 -6.57 1.69
CA THR A 17 2.45 -5.84 2.54
C THR A 17 3.16 -4.67 3.20
N LEU A 18 2.50 -3.52 3.29
CA LEU A 18 3.04 -2.31 3.90
C LEU A 18 2.08 -1.73 4.95
N LEU A 19 2.54 -1.57 6.18
CA LEU A 19 1.79 -0.88 7.22
C LEU A 19 2.03 0.64 7.12
N VAL A 20 1.07 1.37 6.54
CA VAL A 20 1.19 2.82 6.28
C VAL A 20 1.03 3.72 7.52
N LYS A 21 0.96 3.17 8.73
CA LYS A 21 0.68 3.93 9.95
C LYS A 21 1.85 4.87 10.30
N GLY A 22 1.58 6.18 10.33
CA GLY A 22 2.58 7.20 10.68
C GLY A 22 3.52 7.58 9.54
N LEU A 23 3.25 7.12 8.32
CA LEU A 23 3.96 7.53 7.11
C LEU A 23 3.18 8.65 6.41
N ASP A 24 3.93 9.56 5.77
CA ASP A 24 3.37 10.50 4.81
C ASP A 24 3.24 9.83 3.42
N GLU A 25 2.43 10.43 2.54
CA GLU A 25 2.10 9.87 1.22
C GLU A 25 3.34 9.61 0.36
N LYS A 26 4.34 10.51 0.38
CA LYS A 26 5.56 10.36 -0.42
C LYS A 26 6.39 9.16 0.03
N LYS A 27 6.51 8.96 1.34
CA LYS A 27 7.19 7.77 1.89
C LYS A 27 6.44 6.49 1.57
N VAL A 28 5.11 6.52 1.58
CA VAL A 28 4.31 5.36 1.18
C VAL A 28 4.59 4.99 -0.29
N VAL A 29 4.55 5.97 -1.21
CA VAL A 29 4.83 5.73 -2.63
C VAL A 29 6.24 5.17 -2.84
N GLN A 30 7.25 5.77 -2.22
CA GLN A 30 8.64 5.30 -2.31
C GLN A 30 8.78 3.85 -1.83
N GLU A 31 8.13 3.51 -0.73
CA GLU A 31 8.20 2.16 -0.16
C GLU A 31 7.42 1.14 -0.99
N VAL A 32 6.28 1.52 -1.58
CA VAL A 32 5.56 0.70 -2.56
C VAL A 32 6.46 0.40 -3.75
N HIS A 33 7.10 1.42 -4.34
CA HIS A 33 8.00 1.21 -5.48
C HIS A 33 9.18 0.31 -5.14
N ARG A 34 9.73 0.45 -3.92
CA ARG A 34 10.80 -0.42 -3.43
C ARG A 34 10.35 -1.87 -3.27
N LEU A 35 9.11 -2.10 -2.82
CA LEU A 35 8.57 -3.44 -2.60
C LEU A 35 8.15 -4.14 -3.91
N MET A 36 7.73 -3.36 -4.91
CA MET A 36 7.26 -3.87 -6.21
C MET A 36 8.33 -3.81 -7.31
N ASP A 37 9.54 -3.33 -6.99
CA ASP A 37 10.64 -3.10 -7.94
C ASP A 37 10.27 -2.15 -9.10
N GLY A 38 9.44 -1.14 -8.80
CA GLY A 38 8.94 -0.18 -9.78
C GLY A 38 7.57 0.39 -9.42
N GLU A 39 7.06 1.26 -10.30
CA GLU A 39 5.71 1.81 -10.20
C GLU A 39 4.67 0.70 -10.48
N PRO A 40 3.57 0.61 -9.70
CA PRO A 40 2.51 -0.35 -9.98
C PRO A 40 1.82 -0.05 -11.32
N ASP A 41 1.62 -1.06 -12.18
CA ASP A 41 0.87 -0.88 -13.43
C ASP A 41 -0.63 -0.58 -13.21
N LYS A 42 -1.15 -1.02 -12.06
CA LYS A 42 -2.57 -0.91 -11.70
C LYS A 42 -2.72 -0.73 -10.20
N THR A 43 -3.65 0.13 -9.80
CA THR A 43 -4.00 0.37 -8.40
C THR A 43 -5.50 0.14 -8.17
N ILE A 44 -5.85 -0.45 -7.03
CA ILE A 44 -7.24 -0.60 -6.57
C ILE A 44 -7.37 0.07 -5.21
N ASP A 45 -8.13 1.17 -5.14
CA ASP A 45 -8.54 1.74 -3.87
C ASP A 45 -9.82 1.05 -3.38
N ALA A 46 -9.77 0.53 -2.16
CA ALA A 46 -10.90 -0.11 -1.48
C ALA A 46 -11.27 0.61 -0.17
N SER A 47 -10.79 1.84 0.01
CA SER A 47 -10.94 2.60 1.25
C SER A 47 -11.88 3.80 1.11
N GLY A 48 -11.97 4.37 -0.10
CA GLY A 48 -12.62 5.65 -0.39
C GLY A 48 -11.96 6.86 0.28
N ALA A 49 -10.84 6.67 0.99
CA ALA A 49 -10.17 7.75 1.71
C ALA A 49 -9.33 8.59 0.73
N GLU A 50 -9.49 9.91 0.78
CA GLU A 50 -8.81 10.83 -0.15
C GLU A 50 -7.29 10.65 -0.17
N SER A 51 -6.65 10.45 1.00
CA SER A 51 -5.21 10.20 1.08
C SER A 51 -4.79 8.89 0.40
N SER A 52 -5.63 7.86 0.44
CA SER A 52 -5.40 6.59 -0.24
C SER A 52 -5.56 6.75 -1.75
N ILE A 53 -6.60 7.47 -2.18
CA ILE A 53 -6.82 7.79 -3.60
C ILE A 53 -5.63 8.58 -4.16
N ARG A 54 -5.16 9.62 -3.46
CA ARG A 54 -3.97 10.38 -3.86
C ARG A 54 -2.73 9.48 -3.98
N THR A 55 -2.48 8.65 -2.98
CA THR A 55 -1.37 7.69 -2.98
C THR A 55 -1.42 6.75 -4.20
N GLY A 56 -2.61 6.33 -4.62
CA GLY A 56 -2.78 5.45 -5.78
C GLY A 56 -2.62 6.10 -7.15
N ILE A 57 -2.43 7.43 -7.19
CA ILE A 57 -2.25 8.22 -8.42
C ILE A 57 -0.80 8.75 -8.55
N TYR A 58 -0.03 8.72 -7.46
CA TYR A 58 1.34 9.24 -7.39
C TYR A 58 2.41 8.23 -7.81
#